data_AF-A0A959JRD1-F1
#
_entry.id   AF-A0A959JRD1-F1
#
_cell.length_a   1.000
_cell.length_b   1.000
_cell.length_c   1.000
_cell.angle_alpha   90.00
_cell.angle_beta   90.00
_cell.angle_gamma   90.00
#
_symmetry.space_group_name_H-M   'P 1'
#
loop_
_entity.id
_entity.type
_entity.pdbx_description
1 polymer ?
#
loop_
_entity_poly.entity_id
_entity_poly.type
_entity_poly.pdbx_seq_one_letter_code
_entity_poly.pdbx_strand_id
1 'polypeptide(L)'
;MQKKIYFLLLFFGLLQGTFTTILAQSQLVVELKTDEFPYDTYWQIEQSGKVIKEKPRGFQRNTLFRDTVNLADSVCYSFTIFDYKGNGLCCEDGDGYYALYLNGQLVKEGGDFQFMEYTYLNCANGNGCAAPLPAQLGQTTFENANERWYEFSPDTTGRYLISTCNNTGNCPTKIWCYNRCHPNLTGRDRPGTLFYAENSCGNHAEISATLFKDSTYLIRIGSEPWDCISNKITWSLSFEGIASGCTDPLACNYDPSAAEDDGSCIYNGDPNCPDGPDLAIDEQRFKTSLRRSVLNNADACLLQEGCIKGYGQRTIIRFDTWIDNIGNTDYFVGRPPNDVFSSDPIWEFDICHNHWHYEGYASYHLYDENGNSTPVGFKNGFCVMDVGCNPGSSPSYNCQFQGISTNCFDLYDSYLDCQWIDITDVAPGAYTLVTQVNTLRNPDALGRNELGYGNNWAQVCIEIFEDQGSGYKGFIVKEDCERYVDCLGELQGNAQPDCAGNCNGIRIQGDLDLNADRNSQDVLLMIYGALEDTL
;
A
#
# COMPACT_ATOMS: atom_id res chain seq x y z
N MET A 1 -64.50 49.90 -52.28
CA MET A 1 -64.47 50.87 -51.17
C MET A 1 -63.83 50.22 -49.95
N GLN A 2 -62.76 50.86 -49.46
CA GLN A 2 -61.97 50.69 -48.23
C GLN A 2 -62.20 49.47 -47.31
N LYS A 3 -61.16 48.62 -47.21
CA LYS A 3 -60.90 47.76 -46.03
C LYS A 3 -60.38 48.65 -44.89
N LYS A 4 -61.06 48.67 -43.74
CA LYS A 4 -60.52 49.24 -42.49
C LYS A 4 -59.81 48.13 -41.72
N ILE A 5 -58.50 48.31 -41.52
CA ILE A 5 -57.67 47.50 -40.61
C ILE A 5 -57.59 48.29 -39.30
N TYR A 6 -58.05 47.69 -38.19
CA TYR A 6 -57.87 48.24 -36.85
C TYR A 6 -56.56 47.67 -36.27
N PHE A 7 -55.61 48.55 -35.97
CA PHE A 7 -54.39 48.22 -35.23
C PHE A 7 -54.70 48.25 -33.73
N LEU A 8 -54.60 47.10 -33.06
CA LEU A 8 -54.67 47.00 -31.60
C LEU A 8 -53.24 47.19 -31.05
N LEU A 9 -52.96 48.36 -30.45
CA LEU A 9 -51.72 48.64 -29.74
C LEU A 9 -51.81 48.02 -28.33
N LEU A 10 -51.12 46.89 -28.12
CA LEU A 10 -50.89 46.30 -26.81
C LEU A 10 -49.67 46.98 -26.16
N PHE A 11 -49.91 47.78 -25.13
CA PHE A 11 -48.88 48.33 -24.25
C PHE A 11 -48.38 47.23 -23.31
N PHE A 12 -47.21 46.66 -23.59
CA PHE A 12 -46.52 45.76 -22.65
C PHE A 12 -45.76 46.61 -21.63
N GLY A 13 -46.25 46.67 -20.39
CA GLY A 13 -45.49 47.20 -19.26
C GLY A 13 -44.30 46.29 -18.95
N LEU A 14 -43.09 46.82 -19.08
CA LEU A 14 -41.85 46.18 -18.64
C LEU A 14 -41.80 46.17 -17.11
N LEU A 15 -42.22 45.05 -16.51
CA LEU A 15 -41.80 44.70 -15.16
C LEU A 15 -40.33 44.28 -15.21
N GLN A 16 -39.43 45.17 -14.78
CA GLN A 16 -38.04 44.81 -14.48
C GLN A 16 -38.02 43.96 -13.20
N GLY A 17 -38.28 42.66 -13.35
CA GLY A 17 -37.93 41.68 -12.33
C GLY A 17 -36.43 41.44 -12.39
N THR A 18 -35.70 41.83 -11.35
CA THR A 18 -34.35 41.34 -11.11
C THR A 18 -34.43 39.82 -10.93
N PHE A 19 -34.04 39.06 -11.94
CA PHE A 19 -33.81 37.63 -11.80
C PHE A 19 -32.55 37.44 -10.96
N THR A 20 -32.72 37.23 -9.65
CA THR A 20 -31.72 36.51 -8.87
C THR A 20 -31.73 35.08 -9.40
N THR A 21 -30.65 34.69 -10.08
CA THR A 21 -30.40 33.28 -10.40
C THR A 21 -30.29 32.53 -9.08
N ILE A 22 -31.36 31.82 -8.70
CA ILE A 22 -31.28 30.81 -7.65
C ILE A 22 -30.42 29.70 -8.25
N LEU A 23 -29.17 29.59 -7.82
CA LEU A 23 -28.37 28.40 -8.08
C LEU A 23 -29.14 27.21 -7.50
N ALA A 24 -29.33 26.16 -8.30
CA ALA A 24 -29.89 24.92 -7.79
C ALA A 24 -29.00 24.40 -6.64
N GLN A 25 -29.64 23.95 -5.55
CA GLN A 25 -28.97 23.54 -4.33
C GLN A 25 -29.36 22.12 -3.94
N SER A 26 -28.34 21.29 -3.72
CA SER A 26 -28.46 19.93 -3.23
C SER A 26 -28.52 20.03 -1.73
N GLN A 27 -29.50 19.38 -1.15
CA GLN A 27 -29.61 19.27 0.28
C GLN A 27 -28.81 18.06 0.75
N LEU A 28 -27.68 18.29 1.41
CA LEU A 28 -26.98 17.26 2.18
C LEU A 28 -27.58 17.20 3.59
N VAL A 29 -28.01 16.01 4.01
CA VAL A 29 -28.30 15.68 5.40
C VAL A 29 -27.18 14.80 5.91
N VAL A 30 -26.50 15.27 6.95
CA VAL A 30 -25.52 14.49 7.72
C VAL A 30 -26.23 13.95 8.94
N GLU A 31 -26.48 12.65 8.96
CA GLU A 31 -26.87 11.92 10.16
C GLU A 31 -25.60 11.42 10.84
N LEU A 32 -25.49 11.69 12.14
CA LEU A 32 -24.41 11.18 12.97
C LEU A 32 -25.03 10.68 14.27
N LYS A 33 -25.12 9.37 14.43
CA LYS A 33 -25.36 8.76 15.73
C LYS A 33 -24.00 8.54 16.38
N THR A 34 -23.76 9.23 17.48
CA THR A 34 -22.53 9.02 18.24
C THR A 34 -22.59 7.79 19.12
N ASP A 35 -21.43 7.32 19.57
CA ASP A 35 -21.22 6.22 20.49
C ASP A 35 -20.90 6.74 21.92
N GLU A 36 -20.22 5.93 22.73
CA GLU A 36 -19.76 6.29 24.07
C GLU A 36 -18.57 7.29 24.07
N PHE A 37 -17.91 7.53 22.93
CA PHE A 37 -16.73 8.42 22.80
C PHE A 37 -16.87 9.52 21.72
N PRO A 38 -17.96 10.31 21.72
CA PRO A 38 -18.29 11.32 20.72
C PRO A 38 -17.35 12.53 20.67
N TYR A 39 -16.49 12.67 21.69
CA TYR A 39 -15.71 13.89 21.93
C TYR A 39 -14.57 14.04 20.92
N ASP A 40 -14.21 12.96 20.25
CA ASP A 40 -13.13 12.88 19.29
C ASP A 40 -13.65 12.99 17.84
N THR A 41 -14.97 12.83 17.64
CA THR A 41 -15.65 12.96 16.36
C THR A 41 -15.84 14.40 15.93
N TYR A 42 -15.50 14.71 14.69
CA TYR A 42 -15.87 15.95 14.00
C TYR A 42 -15.97 15.71 12.50
N TRP A 43 -16.62 16.60 11.76
CA TRP A 43 -16.68 16.46 10.30
C TRP A 43 -16.55 17.80 9.61
N GLN A 44 -16.08 17.78 8.37
CA GLN A 44 -15.95 18.97 7.53
C GLN A 44 -16.36 18.69 6.09
N ILE A 45 -16.70 19.77 5.39
CA ILE A 45 -16.97 19.80 3.97
C ILE A 45 -16.00 20.78 3.34
N GLU A 46 -15.28 20.33 2.33
CA GLU A 46 -14.33 21.14 1.58
C GLU A 46 -14.76 21.34 0.14
N GLN A 47 -14.34 22.47 -0.41
CA GLN A 47 -14.40 22.80 -1.82
C GLN A 47 -13.00 23.19 -2.29
N SER A 48 -12.43 22.45 -3.23
CA SER A 48 -11.10 22.73 -3.80
C SER A 48 -10.00 22.91 -2.73
N GLY A 49 -9.98 22.04 -1.71
CA GLY A 49 -9.00 22.06 -0.62
C GLY A 49 -9.23 23.16 0.44
N LYS A 50 -10.37 23.85 0.40
CA LYS A 50 -10.76 24.84 1.41
C LYS A 50 -11.99 24.36 2.18
N VAL A 51 -11.91 24.35 3.51
CA VAL A 51 -13.06 24.08 4.39
C VAL A 51 -14.11 25.17 4.20
N ILE A 52 -15.31 24.77 3.78
CA ILE A 52 -16.47 25.65 3.60
C ILE A 52 -17.50 25.49 4.70
N LYS A 53 -17.49 24.34 5.37
CA LYS A 53 -18.37 24.02 6.49
C LYS A 53 -17.66 23.01 7.38
N GLU A 54 -17.80 23.16 8.69
CA GLU A 54 -17.32 22.19 9.66
C GLU A 54 -18.32 22.08 10.80
N LYS A 55 -18.32 20.92 11.45
CA LYS A 55 -18.92 20.74 12.77
C LYS A 55 -17.81 20.27 13.72
N PRO A 56 -17.37 21.15 14.63
CA PRO A 56 -16.26 20.84 15.52
C PRO A 56 -16.67 19.79 16.56
N ARG A 57 -15.67 19.27 17.27
CA ARG A 57 -15.82 18.30 18.36
C ARG A 57 -16.77 18.80 19.46
N GLY A 58 -17.23 17.86 20.29
CA GLY A 58 -18.06 18.13 21.47
C GLY A 58 -19.49 17.63 21.37
N PHE A 59 -19.72 16.56 20.59
CA PHE A 59 -21.02 15.91 20.52
C PHE A 59 -21.38 15.22 21.85
N GLN A 60 -22.67 15.04 22.10
CA GLN A 60 -23.17 14.29 23.26
C GLN A 60 -23.10 12.78 22.97
N ARG A 61 -22.90 11.97 24.00
CA ARG A 61 -22.82 10.50 23.90
C ARG A 61 -24.14 9.90 23.44
N ASN A 62 -24.07 8.81 22.66
CA ASN A 62 -25.24 8.03 22.21
C ASN A 62 -26.40 8.87 21.67
N THR A 63 -26.08 9.92 20.92
CA THR A 63 -27.07 10.91 20.48
C THR A 63 -27.07 10.97 18.96
N LEU A 64 -28.26 10.94 18.38
CA LEU A 64 -28.44 11.16 16.95
C LEU A 64 -28.49 12.66 16.65
N PHE A 65 -27.51 13.12 15.87
CA PHE A 65 -27.45 14.45 15.30
C PHE A 65 -27.88 14.40 13.83
N ARG A 66 -28.61 15.44 13.42
CA ARG A 66 -29.00 15.67 12.04
C ARG A 66 -28.65 17.10 11.67
N ASP A 67 -27.69 17.26 10.78
CA ASP A 67 -27.31 18.56 10.22
C ASP A 67 -27.72 18.62 8.76
N THR A 68 -28.25 19.76 8.34
CA THR A 68 -28.61 20.00 6.94
C THR A 68 -27.73 21.10 6.37
N VAL A 69 -27.07 20.80 5.26
CA VAL A 69 -26.16 21.71 4.54
C VAL A 69 -26.65 21.83 3.10
N ASN A 70 -26.87 23.06 2.65
CA ASN A 70 -27.16 23.33 1.25
C ASN A 70 -25.85 23.47 0.48
N LEU A 71 -25.66 22.61 -0.51
CA LEU A 71 -24.50 22.57 -1.40
C LEU A 71 -24.93 23.01 -2.79
N ALA A 72 -24.08 23.70 -3.55
CA ALA A 72 -24.43 24.03 -4.93
C ALA A 72 -24.38 22.76 -5.81
N ASP A 73 -25.41 22.49 -6.60
CA ASP A 73 -25.54 21.25 -7.41
C ASP A 73 -24.35 21.02 -8.35
N SER A 74 -23.82 22.10 -8.90
CA SER A 74 -22.77 22.07 -9.91
C SER A 74 -21.35 22.14 -9.33
N VAL A 75 -21.19 22.01 -8.01
CA VAL A 75 -19.91 22.12 -7.33
C VAL A 75 -19.59 20.80 -6.65
N CYS A 76 -18.40 20.28 -6.92
CA CYS A 76 -17.87 19.08 -6.27
C CYS A 76 -17.34 19.43 -4.88
N TYR A 77 -17.76 18.64 -3.89
CA TYR A 77 -17.33 18.77 -2.50
C TYR A 77 -16.76 17.44 -2.01
N SER A 78 -15.85 17.49 -1.04
CA SER A 78 -15.53 16.34 -0.21
C SER A 78 -16.18 16.52 1.15
N PHE A 79 -16.84 15.48 1.65
CA PHE A 79 -17.21 15.36 3.04
C PHE A 79 -16.21 14.43 3.70
N THR A 80 -15.66 14.86 4.83
CA THR A 80 -14.77 14.04 5.66
C THR A 80 -15.31 14.01 7.06
N ILE A 81 -15.52 12.82 7.60
CA ILE A 81 -15.70 12.61 9.03
C ILE A 81 -14.38 12.13 9.62
N PHE A 82 -14.06 12.64 10.79
CA PHE A 82 -12.85 12.36 11.51
C PHE A 82 -13.22 11.80 12.88
N ASP A 83 -12.40 10.88 13.34
CA ASP A 83 -12.33 10.46 14.71
C ASP A 83 -10.87 10.59 15.17
N TYR A 84 -10.63 11.50 16.11
CA TYR A 84 -9.26 11.82 16.54
C TYR A 84 -8.53 10.64 17.18
N LYS A 85 -9.27 9.67 17.75
CA LYS A 85 -8.67 8.52 18.43
C LYS A 85 -8.56 7.27 17.57
N GLY A 86 -9.27 7.22 16.45
CA GLY A 86 -9.18 6.12 15.50
C GLY A 86 -9.96 4.88 15.92
N ASN A 87 -10.88 4.99 16.87
CA ASN A 87 -11.76 3.91 17.32
C ASN A 87 -13.10 3.89 16.56
N GLY A 88 -13.33 4.84 15.65
CA GLY A 88 -14.52 4.91 14.83
C GLY A 88 -15.74 5.40 15.60
N LEU A 89 -16.93 5.06 15.10
CA LEU A 89 -18.23 5.36 15.69
C LEU A 89 -19.00 4.09 16.07
N CYS A 90 -18.54 2.92 15.61
CA CYS A 90 -18.98 1.59 15.99
C CYS A 90 -17.77 0.63 15.91
N CYS A 91 -17.72 -0.58 16.46
CA CYS A 91 -18.79 -1.49 16.88
C CYS A 91 -18.61 -2.04 18.31
N GLU A 92 -17.45 -1.79 18.90
CA GLU A 92 -17.08 -2.28 20.23
C GLU A 92 -17.49 -1.29 21.34
N ASP A 93 -17.40 0.01 21.04
CA ASP A 93 -17.69 1.12 21.97
C ASP A 93 -19.08 1.74 21.79
N GLY A 94 -19.94 1.13 20.95
CA GLY A 94 -21.32 1.57 20.72
C GLY A 94 -21.85 1.20 19.34
N ASP A 95 -23.11 1.57 19.10
CA ASP A 95 -23.82 1.38 17.82
C ASP A 95 -24.00 2.71 17.07
N GLY A 96 -22.99 3.58 17.16
CA GLY A 96 -22.91 4.83 16.44
C GLY A 96 -22.63 4.61 14.95
N TYR A 97 -22.94 5.60 14.14
CA TYR A 97 -22.75 5.57 12.70
C TYR A 97 -22.88 6.98 12.15
N TYR A 98 -22.46 7.18 10.91
CA TYR A 98 -22.88 8.31 10.11
C TYR A 98 -23.57 7.84 8.84
N ALA A 99 -24.51 8.64 8.37
CA ALA A 99 -25.17 8.44 7.09
C ALA A 99 -25.37 9.79 6.40
N LEU A 100 -25.03 9.85 5.12
CA LEU A 100 -25.12 11.02 4.29
C LEU A 100 -26.24 10.83 3.29
N TYR A 101 -27.21 11.75 3.30
CA TYR A 101 -28.30 11.76 2.34
C TYR A 101 -28.22 13.01 1.49
N LEU A 102 -28.07 12.84 0.18
CA LEU A 102 -28.02 13.94 -0.77
C LEU A 102 -29.34 13.97 -1.53
N ASN A 103 -30.11 15.06 -1.39
CA ASN A 103 -31.47 15.19 -1.93
C ASN A 103 -32.40 14.03 -1.51
N GLY A 104 -32.20 13.52 -0.29
CA GLY A 104 -32.97 12.41 0.28
C GLY A 104 -32.50 11.01 -0.14
N GLN A 105 -31.50 10.89 -1.01
CA GLN A 105 -30.89 9.61 -1.38
C GLN A 105 -29.66 9.34 -0.52
N LEU A 106 -29.56 8.14 0.07
CA LEU A 106 -28.36 7.70 0.78
C LEU A 106 -27.17 7.63 -0.19
N VAL A 107 -26.09 8.37 0.11
CA VAL A 107 -24.87 8.41 -0.72
C VAL A 107 -23.68 7.72 -0.06
N LYS A 108 -23.63 7.68 1.27
CA LYS A 108 -22.62 6.96 2.04
C LYS A 108 -23.14 6.75 3.45
N GLU A 109 -22.85 5.58 4.01
CA GLU A 109 -22.96 5.31 5.44
C GLU A 109 -21.70 4.57 5.89
N GLY A 110 -21.42 4.67 7.18
CA GLY A 110 -20.25 4.06 7.79
C GLY A 110 -20.25 4.29 9.29
N GLY A 111 -19.24 3.76 9.95
CA GLY A 111 -19.08 3.85 11.40
C GLY A 111 -17.84 3.11 11.86
N ASP A 112 -17.43 2.08 11.12
CA ASP A 112 -16.17 1.39 11.32
C ASP A 112 -15.09 2.00 10.40
N PHE A 113 -14.46 3.06 10.89
CA PHE A 113 -13.31 3.69 10.27
C PHE A 113 -12.35 4.12 11.37
N GLN A 114 -11.05 4.14 11.09
CA GLN A 114 -10.06 4.58 12.06
C GLN A 114 -10.11 6.11 12.21
N PHE A 115 -9.12 6.84 11.73
CA PHE A 115 -9.02 8.27 12.03
C PHE A 115 -9.93 9.16 11.20
N MET A 116 -10.34 8.70 10.02
CA MET A 116 -11.24 9.42 9.14
C MET A 116 -11.83 8.52 8.08
N GLU A 117 -13.00 8.92 7.60
CA GLU A 117 -13.59 8.41 6.37
C GLU A 117 -14.10 9.60 5.57
N TYR A 118 -14.06 9.50 4.24
CA TYR A 118 -14.54 10.58 3.39
C TYR A 118 -15.30 10.05 2.19
N THR A 119 -16.11 10.92 1.60
CA THR A 119 -16.77 10.68 0.32
C THR A 119 -16.90 11.97 -0.46
N TYR A 120 -17.11 11.83 -1.76
CA TYR A 120 -17.35 12.95 -2.66
C TYR A 120 -18.85 13.19 -2.82
N LEU A 121 -19.25 14.46 -2.82
CA LEU A 121 -20.64 14.91 -2.95
C LEU A 121 -20.77 15.82 -4.16
N ASN A 122 -21.83 15.63 -4.96
CA ASN A 122 -22.05 16.38 -6.22
C ASN A 122 -20.85 16.32 -7.20
N CYS A 123 -19.96 15.33 -7.06
CA CYS A 123 -18.82 15.19 -7.96
C CYS A 123 -19.19 14.33 -9.16
N ALA A 124 -18.86 14.80 -10.36
CA ALA A 124 -18.93 13.99 -11.56
C ALA A 124 -17.95 12.81 -11.47
N ASN A 125 -18.22 11.72 -12.20
CA ASN A 125 -17.30 10.60 -12.33
C ASN A 125 -15.89 11.08 -12.71
N GLY A 126 -14.86 10.41 -12.17
CA GLY A 126 -13.44 10.65 -12.43
C GLY A 126 -12.75 11.58 -11.44
N ASN A 127 -13.41 12.05 -10.38
CA ASN A 127 -12.78 12.89 -9.34
C ASN A 127 -12.12 12.08 -8.19
N GLY A 128 -12.22 10.76 -8.22
CA GLY A 128 -11.63 9.87 -7.21
C GLY A 128 -11.76 8.40 -7.62
N CYS A 129 -11.06 7.52 -6.92
CA CYS A 129 -11.03 6.09 -7.24
C CYS A 129 -12.35 5.34 -7.01
N ALA A 130 -13.29 5.91 -6.25
CA ALA A 130 -14.59 5.29 -5.95
C ALA A 130 -15.61 5.42 -7.10
N ALA A 131 -15.37 6.36 -8.03
CA ALA A 131 -16.22 6.55 -9.21
C ALA A 131 -15.34 6.94 -10.41
N PRO A 132 -14.44 6.05 -10.87
CA PRO A 132 -13.54 6.33 -11.99
C PRO A 132 -14.32 6.45 -13.31
N LEU A 133 -13.72 7.13 -14.30
CA LEU A 133 -14.24 7.14 -15.67
C LEU A 133 -13.76 5.91 -16.44
N PRO A 134 -14.53 5.33 -17.37
CA PRO A 134 -14.00 4.28 -18.22
C PRO A 134 -12.86 4.82 -19.09
N ALA A 135 -11.71 4.15 -19.08
CA ALA A 135 -10.62 4.39 -20.02
C ALA A 135 -10.78 3.50 -21.25
N GLN A 136 -10.35 4.02 -22.39
CA GLN A 136 -10.32 3.31 -23.67
C GLN A 136 -8.97 3.54 -24.33
N LEU A 137 -8.60 2.64 -25.25
CA LEU A 137 -7.42 2.85 -26.10
C LEU A 137 -7.58 4.13 -26.92
N GLY A 138 -6.49 4.88 -27.06
CA GLY A 138 -6.44 6.16 -27.75
C GLY A 138 -6.15 7.32 -26.79
N GLN A 139 -6.41 8.53 -27.28
CA GLN A 139 -6.17 9.77 -26.54
C GLN A 139 -7.43 10.23 -25.81
N THR A 140 -7.25 10.65 -24.57
CA THR A 140 -8.27 11.28 -23.73
C THR A 140 -7.74 12.61 -23.22
N THR A 141 -8.60 13.63 -23.21
CA THR A 141 -8.27 14.96 -22.68
C THR A 141 -9.29 15.33 -21.61
N PHE A 142 -8.79 15.86 -20.49
CA PHE A 142 -9.63 16.51 -19.50
C PHE A 142 -9.16 17.94 -19.26
N GLU A 143 -10.12 18.79 -18.87
CA GLU A 143 -9.92 20.22 -18.64
C GLU A 143 -10.48 20.62 -17.27
N ASN A 144 -9.98 21.73 -16.72
CA ASN A 144 -10.45 22.33 -15.46
C ASN A 144 -10.32 21.41 -14.24
N ALA A 145 -9.31 20.53 -14.22
CA ALA A 145 -8.95 19.73 -13.06
C ALA A 145 -7.45 19.47 -12.99
N ASN A 146 -6.94 19.32 -11.76
CA ASN A 146 -5.55 18.93 -11.51
C ASN A 146 -5.33 17.43 -11.71
N GLU A 147 -6.40 16.62 -11.64
CA GLU A 147 -6.33 15.18 -11.80
C GLU A 147 -7.67 14.57 -12.23
N ARG A 148 -7.58 13.38 -12.82
CA ARG A 148 -8.70 12.50 -13.15
C ARG A 148 -8.36 11.04 -12.92
N TRP A 149 -9.37 10.29 -12.52
CA TRP A 149 -9.34 8.85 -12.28
C TRP A 149 -10.10 8.11 -13.37
N TYR A 150 -9.49 7.03 -13.85
CA TYR A 150 -10.05 6.15 -14.86
C TYR A 150 -9.96 4.70 -14.42
N GLU A 151 -10.78 3.84 -15.01
CA GLU A 151 -10.77 2.40 -14.85
C GLU A 151 -10.57 1.75 -16.22
N PHE A 152 -9.66 0.79 -16.30
CA PHE A 152 -9.35 0.06 -17.50
C PHE A 152 -9.25 -1.43 -17.21
N SER A 153 -9.89 -2.26 -18.02
CA SER A 153 -9.70 -3.72 -18.02
C SER A 153 -9.24 -4.12 -19.43
N PRO A 154 -8.03 -4.66 -19.60
CA PRO A 154 -7.53 -5.03 -20.91
C PRO A 154 -8.25 -6.27 -21.44
N ASP A 155 -8.58 -6.26 -22.73
CA ASP A 155 -9.18 -7.41 -23.42
C ASP A 155 -8.16 -8.54 -23.70
N THR A 156 -6.86 -8.19 -23.66
CA THR A 156 -5.73 -9.07 -23.99
C THR A 156 -4.57 -8.80 -23.03
N THR A 157 -3.89 -9.84 -22.55
CA THR A 157 -2.64 -9.66 -21.79
C THR A 157 -1.55 -9.14 -22.72
N GLY A 158 -0.83 -8.10 -22.31
CA GLY A 158 0.32 -7.59 -23.07
C GLY A 158 0.80 -6.24 -22.57
N ARG A 159 1.60 -5.56 -23.38
CA ARG A 159 2.19 -4.26 -23.02
C ARG A 159 1.28 -3.12 -23.41
N TYR A 160 1.06 -2.22 -22.46
CA TYR A 160 0.26 -1.02 -22.62
C TYR A 160 1.08 0.20 -22.21
N LEU A 161 1.19 1.16 -23.13
CA LEU A 161 1.78 2.45 -22.87
C LEU A 161 0.72 3.43 -22.36
N ILE A 162 0.97 3.98 -21.18
CA ILE A 162 0.23 5.10 -20.62
C ILE A 162 1.14 6.32 -20.70
N SER A 163 0.72 7.36 -21.43
CA SER A 163 1.60 8.50 -21.71
C SER A 163 0.87 9.84 -21.64
N THR A 164 1.51 10.82 -21.02
CA THR A 164 1.12 12.24 -21.06
C THR A 164 2.10 13.08 -21.89
N CYS A 165 3.04 12.46 -22.61
CA CYS A 165 4.10 13.16 -23.35
C CYS A 165 3.60 14.02 -24.52
N ASN A 166 2.37 13.79 -24.97
CA ASN A 166 1.73 14.59 -26.01
C ASN A 166 1.23 15.96 -25.52
N ASN A 167 1.36 16.26 -24.21
CA ASN A 167 1.05 17.58 -23.68
C ASN A 167 2.04 18.63 -24.16
N THR A 168 1.56 19.88 -24.25
CA THR A 168 2.38 21.02 -24.63
C THR A 168 2.37 22.05 -23.51
N GLY A 169 3.52 22.72 -23.29
CA GLY A 169 3.69 23.74 -22.25
C GLY A 169 4.38 23.23 -20.98
N ASN A 170 4.47 24.09 -19.97
CA ASN A 170 5.02 23.71 -18.67
C ASN A 170 3.89 23.13 -17.79
N CYS A 171 3.65 21.82 -17.90
CA CYS A 171 2.64 21.12 -17.11
C CYS A 171 3.26 19.79 -16.63
N PRO A 172 3.92 19.78 -15.47
CA PRO A 172 4.53 18.60 -14.90
C PRO A 172 3.47 17.56 -14.57
N THR A 173 3.40 16.49 -15.38
CA THR A 173 2.36 15.47 -15.24
C THR A 173 2.91 14.21 -14.60
N LYS A 174 2.03 13.51 -13.92
CA LYS A 174 2.28 12.26 -13.19
C LYS A 174 1.21 11.23 -13.57
N ILE A 175 1.62 9.97 -13.60
CA ILE A 175 0.76 8.82 -13.84
C ILE A 175 0.85 7.92 -12.61
N TRP A 176 -0.30 7.48 -12.10
CA TRP A 176 -0.38 6.44 -11.07
C TRP A 176 -1.35 5.36 -11.54
N CYS A 177 -1.01 4.09 -11.33
CA CYS A 177 -1.89 2.97 -11.56
C CYS A 177 -2.11 2.17 -10.27
N TYR A 178 -3.31 1.65 -10.06
CA TYR A 178 -3.71 0.87 -8.89
C TYR A 178 -4.54 -0.34 -9.32
N ASN A 179 -4.66 -1.37 -8.49
CA ASN A 179 -5.62 -2.48 -8.67
C ASN A 179 -6.85 -2.35 -7.76
N ARG A 180 -6.83 -1.42 -6.80
CA ARG A 180 -7.93 -1.20 -5.84
C ARG A 180 -8.01 0.25 -5.42
N CYS A 181 -9.21 0.70 -5.06
CA CYS A 181 -9.42 2.02 -4.47
C CYS A 181 -9.11 1.96 -2.97
N HIS A 182 -8.30 2.89 -2.46
CA HIS A 182 -7.89 2.94 -1.06
C HIS A 182 -8.00 4.38 -0.50
N PRO A 183 -8.42 4.58 0.76
CA PRO A 183 -8.70 5.92 1.32
C PRO A 183 -7.47 6.83 1.44
N ASN A 184 -6.26 6.26 1.55
CA ASN A 184 -5.01 7.03 1.67
C ASN A 184 -4.31 7.34 0.31
N LEU A 185 -4.96 7.13 -0.83
CA LEU A 185 -4.38 7.40 -2.16
C LEU A 185 -4.36 8.90 -2.54
N THR A 186 -4.61 9.79 -1.58
CA THR A 186 -4.70 11.24 -1.80
C THR A 186 -3.35 11.95 -1.73
N GLY A 187 -2.31 11.26 -1.25
CA GLY A 187 -0.92 11.70 -1.38
C GLY A 187 -0.56 11.95 -2.85
N ARG A 188 0.28 12.95 -3.09
CA ARG A 188 0.91 13.20 -4.41
C ARG A 188 2.20 12.41 -4.61
N ASP A 189 2.52 11.59 -3.61
CA ASP A 189 3.61 10.64 -3.56
C ASP A 189 3.19 9.33 -4.25
N ARG A 190 3.96 8.26 -4.05
CA ARG A 190 3.77 6.93 -4.67
C ARG A 190 3.01 5.88 -3.84
N PRO A 191 2.34 6.17 -2.70
CA PRO A 191 1.86 5.10 -1.83
C PRO A 191 0.78 4.25 -2.53
N GLY A 192 1.01 2.94 -2.55
CA GLY A 192 0.06 1.94 -3.05
C GLY A 192 -0.06 1.84 -4.58
N THR A 193 0.79 2.51 -5.37
CA THR A 193 0.76 2.37 -6.83
C THR A 193 1.32 1.04 -7.30
N LEU A 194 0.63 0.38 -8.25
CA LEU A 194 1.20 -0.67 -9.08
C LEU A 194 2.29 -0.13 -10.01
N PHE A 195 2.02 1.04 -10.60
CA PHE A 195 2.91 1.69 -11.55
C PHE A 195 2.85 3.19 -11.29
N TYR A 196 4.02 3.84 -11.31
CA TYR A 196 4.14 5.28 -11.15
C TYR A 196 5.13 5.84 -12.16
N ALA A 197 4.81 6.98 -12.77
CA ALA A 197 5.73 7.70 -13.63
C ALA A 197 5.64 9.22 -13.43
N GLU A 198 6.80 9.86 -13.45
CA GLU A 198 6.98 11.31 -13.45
C GLU A 198 8.25 11.66 -14.22
N ASN A 199 8.25 12.77 -14.95
CA ASN A 199 9.43 13.27 -15.67
C ASN A 199 10.11 12.27 -16.64
N SER A 200 9.40 11.23 -17.09
CA SER A 200 9.92 10.23 -18.03
C SER A 200 10.14 10.79 -19.44
N CYS A 201 9.46 11.89 -19.79
CA CYS A 201 9.55 12.54 -21.10
C CYS A 201 9.55 14.06 -20.97
N GLY A 202 10.65 14.59 -20.42
CA GLY A 202 10.76 16.00 -20.06
C GLY A 202 10.10 16.26 -18.70
N ASN A 203 9.15 17.19 -18.64
CA ASN A 203 8.30 17.39 -17.47
C ASN A 203 7.03 16.52 -17.50
N HIS A 204 6.82 15.70 -18.53
CA HIS A 204 5.67 14.80 -18.61
C HIS A 204 6.04 13.37 -18.20
N ALA A 205 5.04 12.50 -18.09
CA ALA A 205 5.20 11.13 -17.66
C ALA A 205 4.81 10.14 -18.77
N GLU A 206 5.51 9.02 -18.80
CA GLU A 206 5.12 7.83 -19.56
C GLU A 206 5.54 6.58 -18.81
N ILE A 207 4.76 5.52 -18.99
CA ILE A 207 5.05 4.18 -18.49
C ILE A 207 4.52 3.15 -19.47
N SER A 208 5.41 2.25 -19.93
CA SER A 208 5.01 1.00 -20.59
C SER A 208 4.90 -0.07 -19.50
N ALA A 209 3.70 -0.60 -19.31
CA ALA A 209 3.39 -1.58 -18.28
C ALA A 209 2.69 -2.80 -18.88
N THR A 210 2.99 -3.96 -18.34
CA THR A 210 2.26 -5.19 -18.65
C THR A 210 0.94 -5.20 -17.90
N LEU A 211 -0.17 -5.28 -18.64
CA LEU A 211 -1.50 -5.42 -18.07
C LEU A 211 -2.07 -6.79 -18.47
N PHE A 212 -2.70 -7.45 -17.50
CA PHE A 212 -3.23 -8.81 -17.66
C PHE A 212 -4.72 -8.77 -17.97
N LYS A 213 -5.13 -9.59 -18.93
CA LYS A 213 -6.55 -9.86 -19.19
C LYS A 213 -7.23 -10.34 -17.90
N ASP A 214 -8.50 -9.95 -17.74
CA ASP A 214 -9.35 -10.27 -16.60
C ASP A 214 -8.96 -9.57 -15.28
N SER A 215 -7.97 -8.66 -15.32
CA SER A 215 -7.67 -7.72 -14.23
C SER A 215 -8.25 -6.33 -14.52
N THR A 216 -8.61 -5.61 -13.45
CA THR A 216 -9.07 -4.21 -13.54
C THR A 216 -8.04 -3.28 -12.91
N TYR A 217 -7.72 -2.20 -13.62
CA TYR A 217 -6.73 -1.22 -13.24
C TYR A 217 -7.37 0.16 -13.10
N LEU A 218 -7.04 0.86 -12.02
CA LEU A 218 -7.40 2.26 -11.82
C LEU A 218 -6.23 3.14 -12.24
N ILE A 219 -6.44 4.02 -13.21
CA ILE A 219 -5.42 4.93 -13.76
C ILE A 219 -5.73 6.34 -13.29
N ARG A 220 -4.86 6.95 -12.50
CA ARG A 220 -4.91 8.36 -12.10
C ARG A 220 -3.92 9.14 -12.96
N ILE A 221 -4.41 10.21 -13.58
CA ILE A 221 -3.61 11.14 -14.38
C ILE A 221 -3.73 12.52 -13.74
N GLY A 222 -2.62 13.20 -13.47
CA GLY A 222 -2.67 14.52 -12.84
C GLY A 222 -1.35 15.28 -12.84
N SER A 223 -1.33 16.41 -12.12
CA SER A 223 -0.19 17.29 -11.91
C SER A 223 -0.19 17.88 -10.50
N GLU A 224 0.87 18.60 -10.13
CA GLU A 224 0.84 19.46 -8.95
C GLU A 224 -0.18 20.60 -9.12
N PRO A 225 -0.80 21.10 -8.01
CA PRO A 225 -1.67 22.25 -8.07
C PRO A 225 -0.88 23.45 -8.59
N TRP A 226 -1.47 24.22 -9.49
CA TRP A 226 -0.89 25.46 -10.05
C TRP A 226 0.18 25.30 -11.13
N ASP A 227 0.75 24.11 -11.30
CA ASP A 227 1.76 23.92 -12.34
C ASP A 227 1.16 23.89 -13.76
N CYS A 228 -0.08 23.43 -13.90
CA CYS A 228 -0.79 23.39 -15.17
C CYS A 228 -1.79 24.55 -15.28
N ILE A 229 -1.32 25.73 -15.70
CA ILE A 229 -2.10 26.99 -15.73
C ILE A 229 -3.42 26.90 -16.52
N SER A 230 -3.50 26.03 -17.54
CA SER A 230 -4.72 25.78 -18.32
C SER A 230 -5.62 24.67 -17.75
N ASN A 231 -5.14 23.92 -16.75
CA ASN A 231 -5.75 22.69 -16.22
C ASN A 231 -6.18 21.69 -17.31
N LYS A 232 -5.47 21.68 -18.45
CA LYS A 232 -5.74 20.82 -19.60
C LYS A 232 -4.64 19.78 -19.70
N ILE A 233 -5.00 18.51 -19.53
CA ILE A 233 -4.07 17.38 -19.65
C ILE A 233 -4.65 16.41 -20.68
N THR A 234 -3.83 16.08 -21.68
CA THR A 234 -4.07 15.05 -22.69
C THR A 234 -3.20 13.85 -22.39
N TRP A 235 -3.79 12.67 -22.31
CA TRP A 235 -3.06 11.44 -22.09
C TRP A 235 -3.52 10.38 -23.09
N SER A 236 -2.71 9.36 -23.30
CA SER A 236 -3.02 8.22 -24.16
C SER A 236 -2.81 6.91 -23.44
N LEU A 237 -3.67 5.95 -23.77
CA LEU A 237 -3.49 4.54 -23.49
C LEU A 237 -3.36 3.81 -24.84
N SER A 238 -2.25 3.13 -25.08
CA SER A 238 -2.04 2.37 -26.33
C SER A 238 -1.55 0.97 -26.04
N PHE A 239 -2.14 -0.01 -26.72
CA PHE A 239 -1.63 -1.38 -26.76
C PHE A 239 -0.40 -1.41 -27.66
N GLU A 240 0.75 -1.74 -27.10
CA GLU A 240 2.02 -1.81 -27.83
C GLU A 240 2.23 -3.17 -28.50
N GLY A 241 1.51 -4.19 -28.01
CA GLY A 241 1.54 -5.52 -28.57
C GLY A 241 1.33 -6.57 -27.50
N ILE A 242 1.00 -7.77 -27.98
CA ILE A 242 1.12 -8.96 -27.17
C ILE A 242 2.62 -9.10 -26.89
N ALA A 243 3.00 -9.26 -25.62
CA ALA A 243 4.35 -9.69 -25.33
C ALA A 243 4.49 -11.13 -25.80
N SER A 244 5.47 -11.37 -26.68
CA SER A 244 5.85 -12.70 -27.13
C SER A 244 7.15 -13.07 -26.43
N GLY A 245 7.19 -14.28 -25.91
CA GLY A 245 8.29 -14.80 -25.12
C GLY A 245 7.95 -16.21 -24.67
N CYS A 246 8.80 -16.84 -23.89
CA CYS A 246 8.47 -18.16 -23.39
C CYS A 246 7.28 -18.10 -22.42
N THR A 247 6.19 -18.81 -22.72
CA THR A 247 4.99 -18.86 -21.86
C THR A 247 4.92 -20.09 -20.97
N ASP A 248 5.90 -21.00 -21.06
CA ASP A 248 5.97 -22.19 -20.21
C ASP A 248 6.61 -21.83 -18.86
N PRO A 249 5.86 -21.90 -17.74
CA PRO A 249 6.39 -21.61 -16.40
C PRO A 249 7.40 -22.64 -15.90
N LEU A 250 7.76 -23.67 -16.68
CA LEU A 250 8.85 -24.60 -16.37
C LEU A 250 10.16 -24.28 -17.09
N ALA A 251 10.19 -23.25 -17.94
CA ALA A 251 11.37 -22.81 -18.67
C ALA A 251 12.17 -21.76 -17.90
N CYS A 252 13.50 -21.81 -17.97
CA CYS A 252 14.42 -20.85 -17.34
C CYS A 252 14.20 -19.39 -17.75
N ASN A 253 13.74 -19.18 -18.99
CA ASN A 253 13.51 -17.87 -19.58
C ASN A 253 12.01 -17.58 -19.74
N TYR A 254 11.17 -18.21 -18.89
CA TYR A 254 9.75 -17.88 -18.79
C TYR A 254 9.57 -16.37 -18.68
N ASP A 255 8.80 -15.82 -19.61
CA ASP A 255 8.41 -14.42 -19.63
C ASP A 255 6.96 -14.33 -19.13
N PRO A 256 6.74 -13.88 -17.90
CA PRO A 256 5.39 -13.76 -17.37
C PRO A 256 4.55 -12.68 -18.03
N SER A 257 5.18 -11.73 -18.71
CA SER A 257 4.48 -10.75 -19.50
C SER A 257 3.99 -11.33 -20.82
N ALA A 258 4.56 -12.46 -21.28
CA ALA A 258 4.22 -13.06 -22.56
C ALA A 258 2.82 -13.69 -22.56
N ALA A 259 2.00 -13.34 -23.56
CA ALA A 259 0.72 -13.98 -23.81
C ALA A 259 0.74 -14.91 -25.04
N GLU A 260 1.83 -14.88 -25.82
CA GLU A 260 2.08 -15.79 -26.94
C GLU A 260 3.46 -16.43 -26.80
N ASP A 261 3.51 -17.76 -26.93
CA ASP A 261 4.77 -18.49 -27.01
C ASP A 261 5.46 -18.20 -28.35
N ASP A 262 6.66 -17.65 -28.30
CA ASP A 262 7.50 -17.41 -29.48
C ASP A 262 8.41 -18.61 -29.82
N GLY A 263 8.30 -19.70 -29.06
CA GLY A 263 9.14 -20.89 -29.19
C GLY A 263 10.54 -20.72 -28.62
N SER A 264 10.79 -19.65 -27.86
CA SER A 264 12.09 -19.38 -27.24
C SER A 264 12.33 -20.14 -25.93
N CYS A 265 11.39 -20.94 -25.43
CA CYS A 265 11.53 -21.63 -24.14
C CYS A 265 12.80 -22.49 -24.04
N ILE A 266 13.61 -22.19 -23.03
CA ILE A 266 14.85 -22.88 -22.67
C ILE A 266 14.64 -23.56 -21.32
N TYR A 267 14.95 -24.85 -21.20
CA TYR A 267 14.71 -25.62 -19.98
C TYR A 267 15.99 -25.87 -19.18
N ASN A 268 15.82 -26.14 -17.88
CA ASN A 268 16.91 -26.44 -16.95
C ASN A 268 17.87 -27.52 -17.50
N GLY A 269 19.16 -27.20 -17.57
CA GLY A 269 20.22 -28.04 -18.14
C GLY A 269 20.73 -27.60 -19.52
N ASP A 270 20.08 -26.65 -20.18
CA ASP A 270 20.58 -26.01 -21.40
C ASP A 270 21.70 -24.98 -21.07
N PRO A 271 22.85 -25.00 -21.78
CA PRO A 271 23.93 -24.03 -21.57
C PRO A 271 23.57 -22.56 -21.81
N ASN A 272 22.44 -22.29 -22.47
CA ASN A 272 21.92 -20.94 -22.73
C ASN A 272 20.80 -20.53 -21.76
N CYS A 273 20.50 -21.36 -20.75
CA CYS A 273 19.65 -20.94 -19.63
C CYS A 273 20.29 -19.67 -19.03
N PRO A 274 19.59 -18.53 -19.02
CA PRO A 274 20.17 -17.27 -18.55
C PRO A 274 20.51 -17.38 -17.06
N ASP A 275 21.52 -16.62 -16.59
CA ASP A 275 21.96 -16.72 -15.20
C ASP A 275 20.84 -16.26 -14.22
N GLY A 276 21.05 -16.37 -12.91
CA GLY A 276 19.99 -16.19 -11.91
C GLY A 276 19.64 -14.73 -11.55
N PRO A 277 18.56 -14.55 -10.76
CA PRO A 277 18.32 -13.30 -10.04
C PRO A 277 19.45 -13.03 -9.03
N ASP A 278 19.53 -11.82 -8.48
CA ASP A 278 20.46 -11.50 -7.39
C ASP A 278 19.84 -10.37 -6.55
N LEU A 279 19.30 -10.71 -5.38
CA LEU A 279 18.59 -9.76 -4.53
C LEU A 279 19.57 -9.06 -3.59
N ALA A 280 19.59 -7.73 -3.64
CA ALA A 280 20.46 -6.91 -2.83
C ALA A 280 19.64 -5.95 -1.96
N ILE A 281 19.98 -5.86 -0.66
CA ILE A 281 19.38 -4.84 0.21
C ILE A 281 20.20 -3.55 0.18
N ASP A 282 19.54 -2.39 0.03
CA ASP A 282 20.18 -1.09 0.20
C ASP A 282 20.44 -0.80 1.70
N GLU A 283 21.64 -1.14 2.14
CA GLU A 283 22.10 -0.95 3.52
C GLU A 283 22.12 0.53 3.94
N GLN A 284 22.41 1.46 3.02
CA GLN A 284 22.49 2.88 3.36
C GLN A 284 21.09 3.44 3.63
N ARG A 285 20.11 3.07 2.80
CA ARG A 285 18.72 3.44 3.01
C ARG A 285 18.15 2.81 4.27
N PHE A 286 18.45 1.54 4.52
CA PHE A 286 18.09 0.88 5.78
C PHE A 286 18.59 1.70 6.97
N LYS A 287 19.90 2.00 7.05
CA LYS A 287 20.50 2.78 8.14
C LYS A 287 19.88 4.17 8.33
N THR A 288 19.66 4.90 7.25
CA THR A 288 19.25 6.32 7.31
C THR A 288 17.76 6.54 7.50
N SER A 289 16.94 5.52 7.25
CA SER A 289 15.48 5.58 7.40
C SER A 289 14.97 5.29 8.81
N LEU A 290 15.84 4.78 9.70
CA LEU A 290 15.48 4.45 11.07
C LEU A 290 14.85 5.64 11.80
N ARG A 291 13.62 5.46 12.28
CA ARG A 291 12.90 6.47 13.07
C ARG A 291 12.15 5.86 14.23
N ARG A 292 12.19 6.55 15.36
CA ARG A 292 11.41 6.19 16.54
C ARG A 292 9.95 6.58 16.33
N SER A 293 9.03 5.69 16.64
CA SER A 293 7.62 6.02 16.78
C SER A 293 7.02 5.40 18.02
N VAL A 294 5.84 5.89 18.42
CA VAL A 294 5.02 5.30 19.48
C VAL A 294 3.66 5.05 18.88
N LEU A 295 3.16 3.84 19.01
CA LEU A 295 1.78 3.51 18.68
C LEU A 295 1.04 3.04 19.93
N ASN A 296 -0.27 3.15 19.93
CA ASN A 296 -1.11 2.52 20.94
C ASN A 296 -1.82 1.35 20.28
N ASN A 297 -1.35 0.13 20.54
CA ASN A 297 -1.88 -1.05 19.91
C ASN A 297 -3.17 -1.53 20.60
N ALA A 298 -4.27 -1.53 19.87
CA ALA A 298 -5.49 -2.25 20.24
C ALA A 298 -5.79 -3.38 19.24
N ASP A 299 -4.97 -3.51 18.19
CA ASP A 299 -5.22 -4.41 17.08
C ASP A 299 -4.68 -5.81 17.38
N ALA A 300 -5.58 -6.78 17.42
CA ALA A 300 -5.25 -8.19 17.58
C ALA A 300 -4.50 -8.75 16.35
N CYS A 301 -4.69 -8.16 15.18
CA CYS A 301 -3.99 -8.58 13.95
C CYS A 301 -2.49 -8.31 14.02
N LEU A 302 -2.08 -7.13 14.51
CA LEU A 302 -0.65 -6.83 14.70
C LEU A 302 0.04 -7.79 15.68
N LEU A 303 -0.72 -8.40 16.60
CA LEU A 303 -0.21 -9.42 17.52
C LEU A 303 -0.17 -10.80 16.87
N GLN A 304 -1.26 -11.17 16.19
CA GLN A 304 -1.38 -12.46 15.50
C GLN A 304 -0.30 -12.59 14.41
N GLU A 305 -0.01 -11.51 13.71
CA GLU A 305 1.02 -11.45 12.68
C GLU A 305 2.44 -11.29 13.23
N GLY A 306 2.58 -11.20 14.55
CA GLY A 306 3.88 -11.02 15.20
C GLY A 306 4.53 -9.67 14.95
N CYS A 307 3.84 -8.69 14.36
CA CYS A 307 4.37 -7.34 14.13
C CYS A 307 4.63 -6.56 15.42
N ILE A 308 3.98 -6.97 16.51
CA ILE A 308 4.10 -6.33 17.82
C ILE A 308 3.95 -7.37 18.93
N LYS A 309 4.45 -7.05 20.13
CA LYS A 309 4.46 -8.01 21.25
C LYS A 309 3.32 -7.85 22.24
N GLY A 310 2.61 -6.73 22.20
CA GLY A 310 1.57 -6.45 23.20
C GLY A 310 0.56 -5.41 22.76
N TYR A 311 -0.56 -5.38 23.48
CA TYR A 311 -1.50 -4.26 23.47
C TYR A 311 -0.95 -3.05 24.22
N GLY A 312 -1.63 -1.91 24.08
CA GLY A 312 -1.32 -0.66 24.76
C GLY A 312 -0.20 0.12 24.06
N GLN A 313 0.42 1.05 24.78
CA GLN A 313 1.46 1.89 24.20
C GLN A 313 2.72 1.07 23.90
N ARG A 314 3.16 1.08 22.65
CA ARG A 314 4.34 0.38 22.15
C ARG A 314 5.32 1.38 21.54
N THR A 315 6.59 1.27 21.93
CA THR A 315 7.68 2.02 21.32
C THR A 315 8.31 1.18 20.22
N ILE A 316 8.33 1.71 19.01
CA ILE A 316 8.82 1.00 17.82
C ILE A 316 9.93 1.78 17.12
N ILE A 317 10.76 1.06 16.37
CA ILE A 317 11.71 1.63 15.41
C ILE A 317 11.24 1.24 14.01
N ARG A 318 10.80 2.23 13.22
CA ARG A 318 10.42 2.06 11.81
C ARG A 318 11.64 2.24 10.91
N PHE A 319 11.66 1.57 9.77
CA PHE A 319 12.76 1.63 8.80
C PHE A 319 12.25 1.25 7.40
N ASP A 320 12.97 1.66 6.36
CA ASP A 320 12.71 1.24 4.99
C ASP A 320 13.49 -0.04 4.70
N THR A 321 12.89 -0.98 3.98
CA THR A 321 13.59 -2.11 3.35
C THR A 321 13.48 -1.96 1.83
N TRP A 322 14.62 -1.71 1.17
CA TRP A 322 14.71 -1.59 -0.28
C TRP A 322 15.53 -2.77 -0.80
N ILE A 323 14.93 -3.54 -1.71
CA ILE A 323 15.47 -4.78 -2.27
C ILE A 323 15.58 -4.60 -3.78
N ASP A 324 16.80 -4.50 -4.30
CA ASP A 324 17.08 -4.48 -5.73
C ASP A 324 17.22 -5.92 -6.26
N ASN A 325 16.74 -6.20 -7.47
CA ASN A 325 17.24 -7.33 -8.25
C ASN A 325 18.38 -6.85 -9.17
N ILE A 326 19.61 -7.07 -8.73
CA ILE A 326 20.84 -6.74 -9.45
C ILE A 326 21.35 -7.89 -10.34
N GLY A 327 20.58 -8.98 -10.41
CA GLY A 327 20.88 -10.15 -11.23
C GLY A 327 20.73 -9.85 -12.71
N ASN A 328 20.82 -10.90 -13.54
CA ASN A 328 20.59 -10.78 -14.98
C ASN A 328 19.32 -11.49 -15.47
N THR A 329 18.55 -12.05 -14.54
CA THR A 329 17.17 -12.49 -14.75
C THR A 329 16.28 -12.04 -13.60
N ASP A 330 14.98 -12.10 -13.84
CA ASP A 330 13.95 -11.75 -12.86
C ASP A 330 13.96 -12.73 -11.69
N TYR A 331 13.65 -12.26 -10.49
CA TYR A 331 13.32 -13.12 -9.35
C TYR A 331 11.85 -13.50 -9.46
N PHE A 332 11.55 -14.72 -9.94
CA PHE A 332 10.17 -15.12 -10.22
C PHE A 332 9.54 -15.83 -9.02
N VAL A 333 8.44 -15.28 -8.49
CA VAL A 333 7.73 -15.90 -7.36
C VAL A 333 6.43 -16.58 -7.82
N GLY A 334 5.72 -15.98 -8.76
CA GLY A 334 4.52 -16.56 -9.37
C GLY A 334 3.20 -16.06 -8.78
N ARG A 335 2.13 -16.83 -9.01
CA ARG A 335 0.77 -16.46 -8.55
C ARG A 335 0.50 -17.12 -7.19
N PRO A 336 -0.02 -16.37 -6.21
CA PRO A 336 -0.50 -17.00 -5.00
C PRO A 336 -1.71 -17.91 -5.29
N PRO A 337 -2.02 -18.86 -4.39
CA PRO A 337 -3.14 -19.78 -4.58
C PRO A 337 -4.49 -19.07 -4.74
N ASN A 338 -5.37 -19.64 -5.57
CA ASN A 338 -6.71 -19.07 -5.79
C ASN A 338 -7.67 -19.35 -4.62
N ASP A 339 -7.41 -20.39 -3.84
CA ASP A 339 -8.21 -20.77 -2.67
C ASP A 339 -7.50 -20.32 -1.41
N VAL A 340 -8.05 -19.31 -0.73
CA VAL A 340 -7.49 -18.75 0.52
C VAL A 340 -7.46 -19.75 1.68
N PHE A 341 -8.14 -20.90 1.54
CA PHE A 341 -8.12 -21.98 2.52
C PHE A 341 -7.18 -23.13 2.13
N SER A 342 -6.52 -23.06 0.97
CA SER A 342 -5.55 -24.07 0.58
C SER A 342 -4.27 -23.90 1.39
N SER A 343 -3.79 -25.00 1.97
CA SER A 343 -2.44 -25.06 2.54
C SER A 343 -1.41 -25.08 1.41
N ASP A 344 -0.50 -24.11 1.41
CA ASP A 344 0.63 -24.03 0.49
C ASP A 344 1.93 -23.93 1.31
N PRO A 345 3.02 -24.60 0.92
CA PRO A 345 4.27 -24.60 1.68
C PRO A 345 5.08 -23.30 1.60
N ILE A 346 4.69 -22.35 0.75
CA ILE A 346 5.42 -21.10 0.52
C ILE A 346 4.50 -19.87 0.65
N TRP A 347 3.21 -20.05 0.38
CA TRP A 347 2.21 -18.99 0.49
C TRP A 347 1.37 -19.12 1.76
N GLU A 348 1.42 -18.09 2.61
CA GLU A 348 0.54 -17.96 3.77
C GLU A 348 -0.55 -16.93 3.47
N PHE A 349 -1.83 -17.27 3.65
CA PHE A 349 -2.89 -16.28 3.51
C PHE A 349 -3.07 -15.53 4.82
N ASP A 350 -2.84 -14.23 4.79
CA ASP A 350 -3.06 -13.37 5.93
C ASP A 350 -4.54 -12.95 5.97
N ILE A 351 -5.26 -13.45 6.97
CA ILE A 351 -6.69 -13.16 7.14
C ILE A 351 -6.94 -11.72 7.61
N CYS A 352 -5.97 -11.10 8.28
CA CYS A 352 -6.04 -9.76 8.83
C CYS A 352 -5.87 -8.70 7.73
N HIS A 353 -4.99 -8.97 6.78
CA HIS A 353 -4.73 -8.10 5.63
C HIS A 353 -5.40 -8.56 4.33
N ASN A 354 -6.02 -9.73 4.35
CA ASN A 354 -6.77 -10.35 3.25
C ASN A 354 -5.94 -10.41 1.96
N HIS A 355 -4.66 -10.77 2.08
CA HIS A 355 -3.74 -11.02 0.98
C HIS A 355 -2.80 -12.17 1.28
N TRP A 356 -2.10 -12.65 0.26
CA TRP A 356 -1.09 -13.69 0.40
C TRP A 356 0.29 -13.12 0.73
N HIS A 357 0.99 -13.81 1.59
CA HIS A 357 2.35 -13.58 2.04
C HIS A 357 3.28 -14.62 1.42
N TYR A 358 4.38 -14.18 0.80
CA TYR A 358 5.45 -15.08 0.37
C TYR A 358 6.41 -15.33 1.53
N GLU A 359 6.44 -16.57 2.03
CA GLU A 359 7.23 -16.94 3.21
C GLU A 359 8.74 -16.91 2.91
N GLY A 360 9.52 -16.41 3.87
CA GLY A 360 10.98 -16.38 3.77
C GLY A 360 11.54 -15.26 2.89
N TYR A 361 10.70 -14.41 2.29
CA TYR A 361 11.13 -13.32 1.42
C TYR A 361 12.03 -12.32 2.13
N ALA A 362 11.64 -11.84 3.31
CA ALA A 362 12.46 -10.92 4.10
C ALA A 362 12.24 -11.14 5.60
N SER A 363 13.26 -10.86 6.40
CA SER A 363 13.21 -10.99 7.86
C SER A 363 13.93 -9.86 8.58
N TYR A 364 13.53 -9.62 9.83
CA TYR A 364 14.11 -8.63 10.72
C TYR A 364 14.55 -9.29 12.01
N HIS A 365 15.79 -9.05 12.42
CA HIS A 365 16.38 -9.62 13.62
C HIS A 365 17.10 -8.54 14.43
N LEU A 366 16.97 -8.59 15.75
CA LEU A 366 17.74 -7.74 16.66
C LEU A 366 18.64 -8.62 17.52
N TYR A 367 19.95 -8.43 17.42
CA TYR A 367 20.93 -9.18 18.19
C TYR A 367 21.53 -8.33 19.31
N ASP A 368 21.69 -8.89 20.51
CA ASP A 368 22.43 -8.25 21.60
C ASP A 368 23.96 -8.29 21.36
N GLU A 369 24.73 -7.69 22.27
CA GLU A 369 26.21 -7.68 22.23
C GLU A 369 26.86 -9.07 22.27
N ASN A 370 26.12 -10.10 22.70
CA ASN A 370 26.58 -11.49 22.74
C ASN A 370 26.13 -12.29 21.51
N GLY A 371 25.42 -11.65 20.55
CA GLY A 371 24.89 -12.28 19.35
C GLY A 371 23.58 -13.03 19.55
N ASN A 372 22.91 -12.90 20.71
CA ASN A 372 21.64 -13.57 20.97
C ASN A 372 20.49 -12.82 20.28
N SER A 373 19.61 -13.56 19.61
CA SER A 373 18.41 -12.98 19.01
C SER A 373 17.43 -12.53 20.09
N THR A 374 17.04 -11.26 20.02
CA THR A 374 15.95 -10.68 20.79
C THR A 374 14.72 -10.66 19.90
N PRO A 375 13.63 -11.36 20.27
CA PRO A 375 12.37 -11.24 19.53
C PRO A 375 11.97 -9.77 19.56
N VAL A 376 11.63 -9.16 18.44
CA VAL A 376 11.21 -7.74 18.39
C VAL A 376 10.04 -7.53 17.45
N GLY A 377 9.28 -8.60 17.26
CA GLY A 377 8.31 -8.71 16.19
C GLY A 377 8.97 -8.93 14.82
N PHE A 378 8.18 -9.36 13.86
CA PHE A 378 8.59 -9.63 12.49
C PHE A 378 7.39 -9.43 11.57
N LYS A 379 7.63 -9.43 10.26
CA LYS A 379 6.56 -9.27 9.25
C LYS A 379 6.33 -10.62 8.60
N ASN A 380 5.13 -11.18 8.80
CA ASN A 380 4.74 -12.52 8.34
C ASN A 380 4.64 -12.66 6.82
N GLY A 381 4.66 -11.56 6.07
CA GLY A 381 5.04 -11.66 4.69
C GLY A 381 4.87 -10.42 3.84
N PHE A 382 5.28 -10.64 2.60
CA PHE A 382 5.60 -9.60 1.66
C PHE A 382 4.97 -9.98 0.32
N CYS A 383 4.34 -8.99 -0.30
CA CYS A 383 4.09 -9.03 -1.73
C CYS A 383 5.40 -8.72 -2.47
N VAL A 384 5.95 -9.68 -3.19
CA VAL A 384 7.15 -9.46 -3.99
C VAL A 384 6.74 -8.78 -5.30
N MET A 385 7.12 -7.51 -5.49
CA MET A 385 6.71 -6.75 -6.66
C MET A 385 7.73 -5.71 -7.13
N ASP A 386 7.55 -5.25 -8.37
CA ASP A 386 8.30 -4.13 -8.92
C ASP A 386 7.69 -2.79 -8.47
N VAL A 387 8.10 -2.28 -7.32
CA VAL A 387 7.70 -0.93 -6.87
C VAL A 387 8.28 0.15 -7.78
N GLY A 388 9.44 -0.10 -8.38
CA GLY A 388 10.02 0.74 -9.42
C GLY A 388 11.19 0.08 -10.13
N CYS A 389 11.73 0.77 -11.13
CA CYS A 389 12.86 0.28 -11.93
C CYS A 389 13.90 1.36 -12.18
N ASN A 390 15.16 0.93 -12.28
CA ASN A 390 16.23 1.80 -12.76
C ASN A 390 16.07 2.09 -14.26
N PRO A 391 16.64 3.20 -14.77
CA PRO A 391 16.50 3.59 -16.16
C PRO A 391 16.91 2.46 -17.12
N GLY A 392 16.03 2.16 -18.09
CA GLY A 392 16.25 1.10 -19.08
C GLY A 392 15.55 -0.23 -18.77
N SER A 393 14.95 -0.38 -17.59
CA SER A 393 14.09 -1.52 -17.23
C SER A 393 12.62 -1.08 -17.08
N SER A 394 11.69 -2.04 -17.14
CA SER A 394 10.25 -1.80 -16.95
C SER A 394 9.66 -2.84 -16.00
N PRO A 395 8.72 -2.44 -15.13
CA PRO A 395 8.13 -3.34 -14.14
C PRO A 395 7.21 -4.38 -14.80
N SER A 396 7.29 -5.63 -14.34
CA SER A 396 6.51 -6.77 -14.83
C SER A 396 5.68 -7.43 -13.73
N TYR A 397 6.09 -7.33 -12.47
CA TYR A 397 5.49 -8.05 -11.34
C TYR A 397 4.67 -7.16 -10.40
N ASN A 398 3.64 -7.74 -9.77
CA ASN A 398 2.77 -7.12 -8.79
C ASN A 398 2.23 -8.17 -7.79
N CYS A 399 1.44 -7.77 -6.79
CA CYS A 399 0.97 -8.71 -5.76
C CYS A 399 0.10 -9.88 -6.24
N GLN A 400 -0.52 -9.79 -7.41
CA GLN A 400 -1.25 -10.90 -8.03
C GLN A 400 -0.34 -11.84 -8.83
N PHE A 401 0.83 -11.33 -9.21
CA PHE A 401 1.80 -12.01 -10.05
C PHE A 401 3.21 -11.58 -9.64
N GLN A 402 3.75 -12.27 -8.65
CA GLN A 402 4.84 -11.77 -7.83
C GLN A 402 6.21 -12.10 -8.39
N GLY A 403 7.16 -11.21 -8.10
CA GLY A 403 8.55 -11.27 -8.52
C GLY A 403 9.21 -9.90 -8.54
N ILE A 404 10.49 -9.86 -8.88
CA ILE A 404 11.23 -8.61 -9.10
C ILE A 404 11.95 -8.70 -10.45
N SER A 405 11.58 -7.83 -11.37
CA SER A 405 12.19 -7.75 -12.69
C SER A 405 13.67 -7.37 -12.57
N THR A 406 14.45 -7.79 -13.56
CA THR A 406 15.87 -7.46 -13.63
C THR A 406 16.07 -5.94 -13.62
N ASN A 407 16.93 -5.45 -12.71
CA ASN A 407 17.22 -4.03 -12.52
C ASN A 407 15.98 -3.19 -12.10
N CYS A 408 15.03 -3.86 -11.47
CA CYS A 408 13.93 -3.27 -10.71
C CYS A 408 14.11 -3.54 -9.21
N PHE A 409 13.26 -2.92 -8.39
CA PHE A 409 13.34 -3.01 -6.94
C PHE A 409 11.96 -3.09 -6.30
N ASP A 410 11.94 -3.73 -5.15
CA ASP A 410 10.83 -3.79 -4.23
C ASP A 410 11.14 -2.89 -3.01
N LEU A 411 10.16 -2.08 -2.60
CA LEU A 411 10.32 -1.12 -1.51
C LEU A 411 9.20 -1.26 -0.49
N TYR A 412 9.62 -1.62 0.72
CA TYR A 412 8.81 -1.56 1.92
C TYR A 412 9.19 -0.33 2.73
N ASP A 413 8.46 0.76 2.53
CA ASP A 413 8.71 1.97 3.27
C ASP A 413 8.21 1.87 4.72
N SER A 414 8.89 2.61 5.57
CA SER A 414 8.68 2.73 7.00
C SER A 414 7.31 3.28 7.43
N TYR A 415 6.46 3.76 6.52
CA TYR A 415 5.07 4.14 6.83
C TYR A 415 4.12 2.95 6.77
N LEU A 416 4.51 1.85 6.12
CA LEU A 416 3.72 0.63 6.06
C LEU A 416 3.53 0.02 7.45
N ASP A 417 2.42 -0.68 7.59
CA ASP A 417 2.17 -1.53 8.74
C ASP A 417 3.14 -2.72 8.78
N CYS A 418 3.47 -3.12 10.01
CA CYS A 418 4.49 -4.11 10.33
C CYS A 418 5.91 -3.78 9.86
N GLN A 419 6.16 -2.56 9.35
CA GLN A 419 7.48 -2.11 8.92
C GLN A 419 8.27 -1.46 10.07
N TRP A 420 8.48 -2.25 11.13
CA TRP A 420 9.18 -1.84 12.34
C TRP A 420 9.65 -3.02 13.18
N ILE A 421 10.45 -2.70 14.20
CA ILE A 421 10.68 -3.57 15.36
C ILE A 421 10.08 -2.94 16.62
N ASP A 422 9.45 -3.76 17.47
CA ASP A 422 8.92 -3.40 18.79
C ASP A 422 10.01 -3.49 19.86
N ILE A 423 10.44 -2.33 20.35
CA ILE A 423 11.49 -2.19 21.36
C ILE A 423 10.94 -1.92 22.77
N THR A 424 9.63 -1.98 22.96
CA THR A 424 8.99 -1.59 24.24
C THR A 424 9.60 -2.33 25.43
N ASP A 425 9.75 -3.64 25.30
CA ASP A 425 10.24 -4.53 26.37
C ASP A 425 11.72 -4.91 26.19
N VAL A 426 12.42 -4.29 25.24
CA VAL A 426 13.85 -4.55 24.99
C VAL A 426 14.69 -3.78 26.01
N ALA A 427 15.64 -4.45 26.65
CA ALA A 427 16.48 -3.82 27.68
C ALA A 427 17.39 -2.72 27.06
N PRO A 428 17.75 -1.66 27.80
CA PRO A 428 18.81 -0.76 27.37
C PRO A 428 20.13 -1.49 27.11
N GLY A 429 20.84 -1.12 26.04
CA GLY A 429 22.06 -1.81 25.64
C GLY A 429 22.45 -1.55 24.19
N ALA A 430 23.60 -2.10 23.78
CA ALA A 430 24.03 -2.13 22.39
C ALA A 430 23.44 -3.33 21.66
N TYR A 431 22.96 -3.10 20.45
CA TYR A 431 22.33 -4.10 19.61
C TYR A 431 22.73 -3.94 18.15
N THR A 432 22.65 -5.03 17.40
CA THR A 432 22.77 -5.06 15.95
C THR A 432 21.41 -5.44 15.34
N LEU A 433 20.78 -4.49 14.67
CA LEU A 433 19.56 -4.73 13.89
C LEU A 433 19.96 -5.18 12.48
N VAL A 434 19.46 -6.34 12.06
CA VAL A 434 19.74 -6.97 10.78
C VAL A 434 18.45 -7.18 10.02
N THR A 435 18.45 -6.86 8.73
CA THR A 435 17.40 -7.24 7.77
C THR A 435 18.00 -8.18 6.74
N GLN A 436 17.22 -9.14 6.27
CA GLN A 436 17.64 -10.11 5.26
C GLN A 436 16.57 -10.28 4.18
N VAL A 437 16.95 -10.73 2.99
CA VAL A 437 16.08 -11.11 1.87
C VAL A 437 16.41 -12.53 1.41
N ASN A 438 15.40 -13.27 0.94
CA ASN A 438 15.48 -14.70 0.59
C ASN A 438 16.22 -15.52 1.67
N THR A 439 15.72 -15.41 2.90
CA THR A 439 16.35 -15.94 4.11
C THR A 439 16.55 -17.45 4.09
N LEU A 440 15.63 -18.16 3.45
CA LEU A 440 15.67 -19.60 3.25
C LEU A 440 16.58 -20.01 2.09
N ARG A 441 17.07 -19.05 1.29
CA ARG A 441 17.84 -19.26 0.06
C ARG A 441 17.13 -20.23 -0.88
N ASN A 442 15.80 -20.11 -0.92
CA ASN A 442 14.99 -20.90 -1.81
C ASN A 442 15.28 -20.43 -3.25
N PRO A 443 15.34 -21.35 -4.22
CA PRO A 443 15.25 -20.93 -5.60
C PRO A 443 13.92 -20.21 -5.83
N ASP A 444 13.89 -19.39 -6.85
CA ASP A 444 12.66 -18.81 -7.36
C ASP A 444 11.71 -19.92 -7.88
N ALA A 445 10.47 -19.59 -8.23
CA ALA A 445 9.46 -20.57 -8.64
C ALA A 445 9.79 -21.33 -9.94
N LEU A 446 10.83 -20.92 -10.69
CA LEU A 446 11.36 -21.65 -11.86
C LEU A 446 12.53 -22.59 -11.48
N GLY A 447 12.93 -22.62 -10.21
CA GLY A 447 14.07 -23.37 -9.73
C GLY A 447 15.41 -22.64 -9.90
N ARG A 448 15.41 -21.34 -10.21
CA ARG A 448 16.65 -20.55 -10.38
C ARG A 448 17.12 -20.06 -9.01
N ASN A 449 18.37 -20.33 -8.71
CA ASN A 449 19.02 -19.80 -7.50
C ASN A 449 19.55 -18.41 -7.77
N GLU A 450 19.70 -17.61 -6.71
CA GLU A 450 20.38 -16.34 -6.83
C GLU A 450 21.86 -16.51 -7.22
N LEU A 451 22.42 -15.54 -7.93
CA LEU A 451 23.84 -15.51 -8.33
C LEU A 451 24.78 -15.42 -7.14
N GLY A 452 24.34 -14.75 -6.08
CA GLY A 452 25.05 -14.54 -4.85
C GLY A 452 24.07 -14.39 -3.68
N TYR A 453 24.59 -14.55 -2.46
CA TYR A 453 23.82 -14.36 -1.22
C TYR A 453 24.49 -13.37 -0.26
N GLY A 454 25.63 -12.80 -0.63
CA GLY A 454 26.46 -11.96 0.26
C GLY A 454 25.91 -10.53 0.45
N ASN A 455 24.94 -10.16 -0.37
CA ASN A 455 24.25 -8.87 -0.47
C ASN A 455 22.78 -8.97 -0.04
N ASN A 456 22.32 -10.16 0.34
CA ASN A 456 20.95 -10.45 0.77
C ASN A 456 20.62 -9.93 2.17
N TRP A 457 21.37 -8.97 2.67
CA TRP A 457 21.26 -8.54 4.05
C TRP A 457 21.80 -7.13 4.23
N ALA A 458 21.34 -6.46 5.28
CA ALA A 458 21.87 -5.18 5.74
C ALA A 458 21.83 -5.11 7.26
N GLN A 459 22.69 -4.29 7.86
CA GLN A 459 22.72 -4.11 9.31
C GLN A 459 22.86 -2.66 9.75
N VAL A 460 22.45 -2.40 10.98
CA VAL A 460 22.69 -1.15 11.69
C VAL A 460 22.91 -1.42 13.17
N CYS A 461 23.96 -0.85 13.74
CA CYS A 461 24.22 -0.94 15.16
C CYS A 461 23.52 0.21 15.87
N ILE A 462 22.77 -0.12 16.90
CA ILE A 462 21.98 0.84 17.67
C ILE A 462 22.25 0.67 19.16
N GLU A 463 22.20 1.76 19.91
CA GLU A 463 22.11 1.71 21.36
C GLU A 463 20.69 2.07 21.77
N ILE A 464 19.98 1.12 22.36
CA ILE A 464 18.66 1.33 22.94
C ILE A 464 18.85 1.86 24.36
N PHE A 465 18.12 2.91 24.72
CA PHE A 465 18.20 3.54 26.03
C PHE A 465 16.81 3.84 26.59
N GLU A 466 16.74 3.95 27.91
CA GLU A 466 15.52 4.31 28.64
C GLU A 466 15.84 5.34 29.72
N ASP A 467 15.24 6.52 29.62
CA ASP A 467 15.36 7.57 30.64
C ASP A 467 14.45 7.24 31.83
N GLN A 468 15.08 6.86 32.94
CA GLN A 468 14.43 6.50 34.19
C GLN A 468 13.54 7.62 34.78
N GLY A 469 13.78 8.89 34.42
CA GLY A 469 13.00 10.02 34.92
C GLY A 469 11.70 10.27 34.15
N SER A 470 11.69 10.01 32.84
CA SER A 470 10.56 10.29 31.96
C SER A 470 9.86 9.03 31.42
N GLY A 471 10.46 7.86 31.59
CA GLY A 471 10.05 6.63 30.90
C GLY A 471 10.30 6.68 29.39
N TYR A 472 11.03 7.69 28.90
CA TYR A 472 11.32 7.83 27.48
C TYR A 472 12.27 6.72 27.02
N LYS A 473 11.78 5.88 26.11
CA LYS A 473 12.56 4.84 25.45
C LYS A 473 12.91 5.25 24.03
N GLY A 474 14.17 5.08 23.63
CA GLY A 474 14.65 5.48 22.33
C GLY A 474 15.90 4.72 21.90
N PHE A 475 16.49 5.14 20.79
CA PHE A 475 17.72 4.56 20.27
C PHE A 475 18.65 5.63 19.68
N ILE A 476 19.93 5.30 19.56
CA ILE A 476 20.96 6.07 18.86
C ILE A 476 21.64 5.14 17.86
N VAL A 477 21.78 5.58 16.60
CA VAL A 477 22.57 4.86 15.59
C VAL A 477 24.06 5.04 15.87
N LYS A 478 24.82 3.95 15.85
CA LYS A 478 26.28 3.95 16.03
C LYS A 478 26.97 4.03 14.67
N GLU A 479 27.99 4.89 14.58
CA GLU A 479 28.86 5.01 13.40
C GLU A 479 29.74 3.76 13.24
N ASP A 480 30.33 3.30 14.35
CA ASP A 480 31.08 2.05 14.39
C ASP A 480 30.11 0.87 14.47
N CYS A 481 30.10 0.05 13.44
CA CYS A 481 29.27 -1.14 13.39
C CYS A 481 30.04 -2.30 12.79
N GLU A 482 30.59 -3.14 13.66
CA GLU A 482 31.27 -4.36 13.24
C GLU A 482 30.27 -5.27 12.51
N ARG A 483 30.73 -5.92 11.43
CA ARG A 483 29.87 -6.82 10.67
C ARG A 483 29.45 -8.00 11.54
N TYR A 484 28.15 -8.26 11.55
CA TYR A 484 27.56 -9.42 12.20
C TYR A 484 28.14 -10.70 11.59
N VAL A 485 28.55 -11.60 12.49
CA VAL A 485 28.89 -12.98 12.17
C VAL A 485 27.86 -13.85 12.87
N ASP A 486 27.38 -14.87 12.17
CA ASP A 486 26.44 -15.82 12.74
C ASP A 486 27.12 -16.75 13.74
N CYS A 487 26.37 -17.69 14.36
CA CYS A 487 26.97 -18.56 15.37
C CYS A 487 27.97 -19.61 14.81
N LEU A 488 28.11 -19.75 13.49
CA LEU A 488 29.17 -20.54 12.85
C LEU A 488 30.41 -19.69 12.53
N GLY A 489 30.36 -18.38 12.80
CA GLY A 489 31.40 -17.43 12.44
C GLY A 489 31.35 -17.04 10.96
N GLU A 490 30.26 -17.34 10.26
CA GLU A 490 30.06 -16.88 8.90
C GLU A 490 29.62 -15.41 8.93
N LEU A 491 30.40 -14.56 8.26
CA LEU A 491 30.04 -13.16 8.05
C LEU A 491 28.68 -13.15 7.37
N GLN A 492 27.68 -12.54 8.02
CA GLN A 492 26.35 -12.35 7.44
C GLN A 492 25.61 -13.66 7.16
N GLY A 493 26.01 -14.74 7.86
CA GLY A 493 25.33 -16.03 7.76
C GLY A 493 23.97 -16.03 8.47
N ASN A 494 23.22 -17.12 8.26
CA ASN A 494 21.86 -17.27 8.79
C ASN A 494 21.82 -18.23 9.99
N ALA A 495 22.97 -18.76 10.42
CA ALA A 495 22.97 -19.76 11.48
C ALA A 495 22.64 -19.15 12.84
N GLN A 496 21.62 -19.70 13.50
CA GLN A 496 21.20 -19.27 14.82
C GLN A 496 21.38 -20.39 15.86
N PRO A 497 21.74 -20.05 17.11
CA PRO A 497 21.77 -21.04 18.18
C PRO A 497 20.35 -21.50 18.52
N ASP A 498 20.18 -22.81 18.70
CA ASP A 498 18.95 -23.43 19.19
C ASP A 498 18.77 -23.19 20.70
N CYS A 499 17.65 -23.64 21.29
CA CYS A 499 17.41 -23.47 22.73
C CYS A 499 18.44 -24.15 23.65
N ALA A 500 19.24 -25.09 23.12
CA ALA A 500 20.33 -25.73 23.84
C ALA A 500 21.69 -25.05 23.57
N GLY A 501 21.71 -23.93 22.84
CA GLY A 501 22.91 -23.18 22.46
C GLY A 501 23.70 -23.81 21.32
N ASN A 502 23.17 -24.82 20.63
CA ASN A 502 23.82 -25.42 19.47
C ASN A 502 23.50 -24.62 18.22
N CYS A 503 24.53 -24.16 17.52
CA CYS A 503 24.37 -23.43 16.27
C CYS A 503 23.72 -24.31 15.18
N ASN A 504 22.67 -23.81 14.51
CA ASN A 504 21.79 -24.57 13.60
C ASN A 504 21.23 -25.85 14.23
N GLY A 505 21.03 -25.84 15.54
CA GLY A 505 20.37 -26.95 16.21
C GLY A 505 18.88 -26.98 15.86
N ILE A 506 18.30 -28.17 15.96
CA ILE A 506 16.89 -28.43 15.61
C ILE A 506 15.91 -28.02 16.70
N ARG A 507 16.38 -27.50 17.85
CA ARG A 507 15.53 -27.19 19.00
C ARG A 507 15.04 -25.75 18.94
N ILE A 508 13.86 -25.55 18.37
CA ILE A 508 13.24 -24.24 18.20
C ILE A 508 12.51 -23.84 19.49
N GLN A 509 12.59 -22.56 19.87
CA GLN A 509 11.88 -22.05 21.05
C GLN A 509 10.37 -22.10 20.81
N GLY A 510 9.66 -22.88 21.62
CA GLY A 510 8.21 -23.08 21.50
C GLY A 510 7.80 -24.22 20.58
N ASP A 511 8.75 -24.98 20.01
CA ASP A 511 8.51 -26.30 19.41
C ASP A 511 8.56 -27.35 20.53
N LEU A 512 7.38 -27.80 20.96
CA LEU A 512 7.21 -28.68 22.11
C LEU A 512 7.21 -30.16 21.74
N ASP A 513 6.98 -30.50 20.46
CA ASP A 513 7.07 -31.89 19.98
C ASP A 513 8.39 -32.22 19.28
N LEU A 514 9.30 -31.25 19.15
CA LEU A 514 10.64 -31.35 18.58
C LEU A 514 10.63 -31.78 17.11
N ASN A 515 9.59 -31.40 16.36
CA ASN A 515 9.47 -31.67 14.93
C ASN A 515 10.17 -30.62 14.05
N ALA A 516 10.72 -29.56 14.65
CA ALA A 516 11.34 -28.39 14.02
C ALA A 516 10.38 -27.44 13.27
N ASP A 517 9.07 -27.57 13.51
CA ASP A 517 8.01 -26.73 12.95
C ASP A 517 7.16 -26.14 14.07
N ARG A 518 7.18 -24.81 14.25
CA ARG A 518 6.30 -24.14 15.22
C ARG A 518 4.88 -24.04 14.65
N ASN A 519 3.99 -24.92 15.08
CA ASN A 519 2.63 -24.97 14.54
C ASN A 519 1.55 -25.07 15.65
N SER A 520 0.29 -25.18 15.22
CA SER A 520 -0.86 -25.23 16.15
C SER A 520 -0.81 -26.40 17.15
N GLN A 521 -0.07 -27.47 16.82
CA GLN A 521 0.16 -28.62 17.68
C GLN A 521 1.02 -28.26 18.90
N ASP A 522 2.03 -27.41 18.72
CA ASP A 522 2.84 -26.90 19.82
C ASP A 522 2.05 -25.99 20.75
N VAL A 523 1.18 -25.16 20.19
CA VAL A 523 0.27 -24.32 20.97
C VAL A 523 -0.65 -25.20 21.83
N LEU A 524 -1.17 -26.28 21.27
CA LEU A 524 -1.97 -27.26 22.02
C LEU A 524 -1.14 -27.92 23.13
N LEU A 525 0.09 -28.36 22.84
CA LEU A 525 0.99 -28.94 23.84
C LEU A 525 1.35 -27.95 24.95
N MET A 526 1.49 -26.67 24.62
CA MET A 526 1.74 -25.59 25.58
C MET A 526 0.53 -25.38 26.49
N ILE A 527 -0.68 -25.35 25.92
CA ILE A 527 -1.94 -25.21 26.66
C ILE A 527 -2.17 -26.43 27.57
N TYR A 528 -1.98 -27.64 27.06
CA TYR A 528 -2.14 -28.86 27.86
C TYR A 528 -1.09 -28.98 28.96
N GLY A 529 0.18 -28.68 28.65
CA GLY A 529 1.25 -28.69 29.65
C GLY A 529 1.09 -27.63 30.74
N ALA A 530 0.52 -26.46 30.41
CA ALA A 530 0.22 -25.40 31.38
C ALA A 530 -1.00 -25.74 32.26
N LEU A 531 -1.93 -26.57 31.78
CA LEU A 531 -3.06 -27.07 32.56
C LEU A 531 -2.67 -28.22 33.49
N GLU A 532 -1.58 -28.93 33.20
CA GLU A 532 -1.09 -30.08 33.97
C GLU A 532 0.12 -29.76 34.88
N ASP A 533 0.62 -28.51 34.92
CA ASP A 533 1.84 -28.10 35.65
C ASP A 533 3.09 -28.92 35.28
N THR A 534 3.21 -29.34 34.02
CA THR A 534 4.30 -30.21 33.53
C THR A 534 5.32 -29.51 32.63
N LEU A 535 5.21 -28.19 32.45
CA LEU A 535 6.15 -27.37 31.65
C LEU A 535 7.24 -26.73 32.50
#